data_AF-A0A973PDS0-F1
#
_entry.id   AF-A0A973PDS0-F1
#
_cell.length_a   1.000
_cell.length_b   1.000
_cell.length_c   1.000
_cell.angle_alpha   90.00
_cell.angle_beta   90.00
_cell.angle_gamma   90.00
#
_symmetry.space_group_name_H-M   'P 1'
#
loop_
_entity.id
_entity.type
_entity.pdbx_description
1 polymer ?
#
loop_
_entity_poly.entity_id
_entity_poly.type
_entity_poly.pdbx_seq_one_letter_code
_entity_poly.pdbx_strand_id
1 'polypeptide(L)' 'MPVSTHVVRHAAHRPHHPALRGPLGEVSYGELAERITRDRGHRPGEL' A
#
# COMPACT_ATOMS: atom_id res chain seq x y z
N MET A 1 4.30 9.14 12.61
CA MET A 1 4.81 8.18 11.61
C MET A 1 3.98 8.32 10.33
N PRO A 2 4.58 8.41 9.13
CA PRO A 2 3.81 8.52 7.89
C PRO A 2 2.93 7.27 7.63
N VAL A 3 1.73 7.46 7.08
CA VAL A 3 0.78 6.37 6.79
C VAL A 3 1.41 5.31 5.89
N SER A 4 2.17 5.73 4.88
CA SER A 4 2.94 4.83 4.01
C SER A 4 3.89 3.90 4.78
N THR A 5 4.55 4.41 5.81
CA THR A 5 5.47 3.63 6.66
C THR A 5 4.70 2.65 7.53
N HIS A 6 3.49 3.03 7.96
CA HIS A 6 2.58 2.16 8.71
C HIS A 6 2.11 0.97 7.88
N VAL A 7 1.69 1.23 6.64
CA VAL A 7 1.25 0.21 5.70
C VAL A 7 2.36 -0.79 5.39
N VAL A 8 3.57 -0.32 5.09
CA VAL A 8 4.72 -1.20 4.81
C VAL A 8 5.07 -2.07 6.03
N ARG A 9 5.05 -1.50 7.24
CA ARG A 9 5.32 -2.26 8.46
C ARG A 9 4.25 -3.33 8.73
N HIS A 10 2.98 -3.01 8.51
CA HIS A 10 1.89 -3.99 8.67
C HIS A 10 1.93 -5.08 7.59
N ALA A 11 2.27 -4.73 6.35
CA ALA A 11 2.46 -5.69 5.27
C ALA A 11 3.54 -6.73 5.62
N ALA A 12 4.62 -6.33 6.30
CA ALA A 12 5.69 -7.24 6.72
C ALA A 12 5.25 -8.29 7.75
N HIS A 13 4.24 -7.99 8.58
CA HIS A 13 3.77 -8.90 9.63
C HIS A 13 2.46 -9.60 9.29
N ARG A 14 1.59 -8.98 8.47
CA ARG A 14 0.24 -9.44 8.15
C ARG A 14 -0.14 -9.06 6.71
N PRO A 15 0.54 -9.61 5.69
CA PRO A 15 0.37 -9.19 4.29
C PRO A 15 -1.05 -9.42 3.77
N HIS A 16 -1.72 -10.49 4.20
CA HIS A 16 -3.07 -10.85 3.74
C HIS A 16 -4.20 -10.18 4.53
N HIS A 17 -3.89 -9.42 5.59
CA HIS A 17 -4.93 -8.77 6.37
C HIS A 17 -5.51 -7.58 5.60
N PRO A 18 -6.84 -7.38 5.59
CA PRO A 18 -7.45 -6.24 4.92
C PRO A 18 -6.96 -4.92 5.53
N ALA A 19 -6.52 -4.01 4.66
CA ALA A 19 -6.08 -2.66 5.00
C ALA A 19 -7.16 -1.63 4.67
N LEU A 20 -7.86 -1.81 3.55
CA LEU A 20 -8.97 -0.96 3.12
C LEU A 20 -10.14 -1.84 2.69
N ARG A 21 -11.35 -1.41 3.04
CA ARG A 21 -12.61 -2.00 2.58
C ARG A 21 -13.40 -0.91 1.86
N GLY A 22 -13.83 -1.19 0.64
CA GLY A 22 -14.60 -0.28 -0.18
C GLY A 22 -15.70 -0.99 -0.96
N PRO A 23 -16.54 -0.24 -1.69
CA PRO A 23 -17.63 -0.81 -2.48
C PRO A 23 -17.13 -1.73 -3.61
N LEU A 24 -15.86 -1.62 -4.01
CA LEU A 24 -15.22 -2.45 -5.03
C LEU A 24 -14.49 -3.68 -4.44
N GLY A 25 -14.61 -3.92 -3.13
CA GLY A 25 -13.96 -5.02 -2.44
C GLY A 25 -12.92 -4.57 -1.42
N GLU A 26 -12.06 -5.52 -1.03
CA GLU A 26 -11.03 -5.31 -0.03
C GLU A 26 -9.65 -5.23 -0.68
N VAL A 27 -8.76 -4.44 -0.09
CA VAL A 27 -7.33 -4.39 -0.46
C VAL A 27 -6.54 -4.76 0.79
N SER A 28 -5.66 -5.74 0.67
CA SER A 28 -4.79 -6.19 1.74
C SER A 28 -3.60 -5.25 1.98
N TYR A 29 -2.98 -5.34 3.15
CA TYR A 29 -1.76 -4.57 3.44
C TYR A 29 -0.63 -4.86 2.45
N GLY A 30 -0.49 -6.10 1.97
CA GLY A 30 0.50 -6.48 0.95
C GLY A 30 0.26 -5.74 -0.36
N GLU A 31 -0.95 -5.83 -0.91
CA GLU A 31 -1.32 -5.15 -2.16
C GLU A 31 -1.20 -3.63 -2.05
N LEU A 32 -1.57 -3.06 -0.90
CA LEU A 32 -1.46 -1.63 -0.68
C LEU A 32 0.01 -1.17 -0.61
N ALA A 33 0.88 -1.97 0.04
CA ALA A 33 2.31 -1.67 0.11
C ALA A 33 2.97 -1.75 -1.27
N GLU A 34 2.60 -2.74 -2.10
CA GLU A 34 3.08 -2.85 -3.48
C GLU A 34 2.70 -1.63 -4.32
N ARG A 35 1.44 -1.18 -4.24
CA ARG A 35 0.96 0.03 -4.93
C ARG A 35 1.74 1.27 -4.51
N ILE A 36 1.91 1.50 -3.20
CA ILE A 36 2.68 2.64 -2.67
C ILE A 36 4.14 2.60 -3.15
N THR A 37 4.74 1.41 -3.18
CA THR A 37 6.15 1.26 -3.58
C THR A 37 6.33 1.48 -5.08
N ARG A 38 5.38 1.01 -5.89
CA ARG A 38 5.33 1.26 -7.34
C ARG A 38 5.13 2.74 -7.64
N ASP A 39 4.19 3.41 -6.98
CA ASP A 39 3.94 4.85 -7.15
C ASP A 39 5.11 5.72 -6.68
N ARG A 40 5.84 5.29 -5.65
CA ARG A 40 7.09 5.98 -5.25
C ARG A 40 8.23 5.80 -6.23
N GLY A 41 8.25 4.70 -6.99
CA GLY A 41 9.18 4.48 -8.09
C GLY A 41 8.82 5.33 -9.33
N HIS A 42 7.55 5.72 -9.47
CA HIS A 42 7.08 6.61 -10.52
C HIS A 42 7.19 8.06 -10.06
N ARG A 43 8.29 8.75 -10.41
CA ARG A 43 8.34 10.22 -10.32
C ARG A 43 7.33 10.79 -11.35
N PRO A 44 6.28 11.52 -10.94
CA PRO A 44 5.50 12.30 -11.88
C PRO A 44 6.34 13.52 -12.26
N GLY A 45 7.13 13.42 -13.32
CA GLY A 45 8.06 14.50 -13.66
C GLY A 45 8.92 14.33 -14.90
N GLU A 46 8.57 13.45 -15.84
CA GLU A 46 9.16 13.45 -17.19
C GLU A 46 8.05 13.30 -18.22
N LEU A 47 7.42 14.45 -18.54
CA LEU A 47 6.75 14.73 -19.80
C LEU A 47 7.57 15.78 -20.54
#